data_AF-A0A520IM88-F1
#
_entry.id   AF-A0A520IM88-F1
#
_cell.length_a   1.000
_cell.length_b   1.000
_cell.length_c   1.000
_cell.angle_alpha   90.00
_cell.angle_beta   90.00
_cell.angle_gamma   90.00
#
_symmetry.space_group_name_H-M   'P 1'
#
loop_
_entity.id
_entity.type
_entity.pdbx_description
1 polymer ?
#
loop_
_entity_poly.entity_id
_entity_poly.type
_entity_poly.pdbx_seq_one_letter_code
_entity_poly.pdbx_strand_id
1 'polypeptide(L)'
;PGDAIFIPPIWWHHVRAFGRLNVLVNYWWEHRSSAAFLALVHAIEAVRDLPVAEKAAWRSWYDHLVFAPNAAQAADHLPEAARGILGATSAERTGKIRQFLIRMLQRP
;
A
#
# COMPACT_ATOMS: atom_id res chain seq x y z
N PRO A 1 -23.08 -23.47 16.32
CA PRO A 1 -22.39 -23.59 15.02
C PRO A 1 -22.91 -22.48 14.11
N GLY A 2 -22.03 -21.88 13.29
CA GLY A 2 -22.39 -20.73 12.46
C GLY A 2 -21.81 -19.39 12.91
N ASP A 3 -20.84 -19.39 13.83
CA ASP A 3 -20.10 -18.19 14.19
C ASP A 3 -19.33 -17.66 12.97
N ALA A 4 -19.32 -16.34 12.81
CA ALA A 4 -18.56 -15.65 11.78
C ALA A 4 -17.49 -14.78 12.44
N ILE A 5 -16.30 -14.77 11.84
CA ILE A 5 -15.22 -13.86 12.22
C ILE A 5 -14.83 -13.03 11.01
N PHE A 6 -14.65 -11.73 11.22
CA PHE A 6 -14.01 -10.87 10.24
C PHE A 6 -12.51 -10.86 10.50
N ILE A 7 -11.72 -11.24 9.49
CA ILE A 7 -10.27 -11.18 9.52
C ILE A 7 -9.84 -10.03 8.61
N PRO A 8 -9.35 -8.90 9.17
CA PRO A 8 -8.84 -7.82 8.34
C PRO A 8 -7.70 -8.28 7.43
N PRO A 9 -7.43 -7.58 6.32
CA PRO A 9 -6.22 -7.80 5.54
C PRO A 9 -4.98 -7.77 6.45
N ILE A 10 -3.90 -8.45 6.03
CA ILE A 10 -2.59 -8.54 6.72
C ILE A 10 -2.58 -9.19 8.12
N TRP A 11 -3.71 -9.69 8.63
CA TRP A 11 -3.75 -10.38 9.91
C TRP A 11 -3.33 -11.85 9.79
N TRP A 12 -2.25 -12.19 10.49
CA TRP A 12 -1.87 -13.58 10.73
C TRP A 12 -2.90 -14.23 11.66
N HIS A 13 -3.34 -15.43 11.30
CA HIS A 13 -4.27 -16.20 12.11
C HIS A 13 -3.94 -17.68 12.01
N HIS A 14 -4.12 -18.38 13.13
CA HIS A 14 -3.91 -19.82 13.24
C HIS A 14 -5.24 -20.48 13.62
N VAL A 15 -5.66 -21.48 12.84
CA VAL A 15 -6.92 -22.18 13.05
C VAL A 15 -6.63 -23.60 13.53
N ARG A 16 -7.26 -24.02 14.63
CA ARG A 16 -7.18 -25.39 15.15
C ARG A 16 -8.57 -26.01 15.26
N ALA A 17 -8.69 -27.21 14.70
CA ALA A 17 -9.88 -28.05 14.78
C ALA A 17 -9.81 -28.94 16.03
N PHE A 18 -10.82 -28.87 16.90
CA PHE A 18 -10.87 -29.64 18.16
C PHE A 18 -11.86 -30.82 18.12
N GLY A 19 -12.88 -30.75 17.25
CA GLY A 19 -13.83 -31.85 17.06
C GLY A 19 -13.34 -32.93 16.10
N ARG A 20 -14.05 -34.07 16.03
CA ARG A 20 -13.77 -35.16 15.06
C ARG A 20 -13.91 -34.71 13.59
N LEU A 21 -14.76 -33.72 13.32
CA LEU A 21 -14.92 -33.05 12.02
C LEU A 21 -15.27 -31.58 12.24
N ASN A 22 -14.63 -30.69 11.48
CA ASN A 22 -14.86 -29.24 11.53
C ASN A 22 -14.88 -28.73 10.07
N VAL A 23 -15.88 -27.95 9.70
CA VAL A 23 -16.01 -27.38 8.35
C VAL A 23 -16.03 -25.86 8.47
N LEU A 24 -15.19 -25.20 7.68
CA LEU A 24 -15.06 -23.75 7.60
C LEU A 24 -15.29 -23.30 6.15
N VAL A 25 -16.08 -22.24 5.96
CA VAL A 25 -16.26 -21.59 4.66
C VAL A 25 -15.73 -20.18 4.77
N ASN A 26 -14.86 -19.77 3.84
CA ASN A 26 -14.27 -18.44 3.81
C ASN A 26 -14.65 -17.72 2.51
N TYR A 27 -14.95 -16.44 2.62
CA TYR A 27 -15.16 -15.54 1.49
C TYR A 27 -14.05 -14.51 1.48
N TRP A 28 -13.38 -14.37 0.35
CA TRP A 28 -12.37 -13.35 0.11
C TRP A 28 -12.90 -12.38 -0.93
N TRP A 29 -12.71 -11.08 -0.69
CA TRP A 29 -12.95 -10.06 -1.68
C TRP A 29 -11.75 -9.12 -1.72
N GLU A 30 -11.38 -8.67 -2.92
CA GLU A 30 -10.14 -7.95 -3.13
C GLU A 30 -10.20 -6.54 -2.53
N HIS A 31 -9.32 -6.30 -1.57
CA HIS A 31 -8.80 -4.96 -1.28
C HIS A 31 -7.48 -4.81 -2.06
N ARG A 32 -7.03 -3.60 -2.41
CA ARG A 32 -5.83 -3.33 -3.24
C ARG A 32 -4.48 -3.76 -2.61
N SER A 33 -4.43 -4.87 -1.89
CA SER A 33 -3.33 -5.39 -1.08
C SER A 33 -2.11 -5.78 -1.92
N SER A 34 -2.33 -6.29 -3.14
CA SER A 34 -1.24 -6.64 -4.07
C SER A 34 -0.36 -5.44 -4.41
N ALA A 35 -0.95 -4.27 -4.64
CA ALA A 35 -0.22 -3.05 -4.97
C ALA A 35 0.60 -2.52 -3.78
N ALA A 36 0.05 -2.60 -2.56
CA ALA A 36 0.76 -2.19 -1.34
C ALA A 36 1.97 -3.08 -1.06
N PHE A 37 1.83 -4.40 -1.28
CA PHE A 37 2.95 -5.34 -1.16
C PHE A 37 4.05 -5.05 -2.19
N LEU A 38 3.70 -4.78 -3.45
CA LEU A 38 4.69 -4.40 -4.47
C LEU A 38 5.43 -3.10 -4.12
N ALA A 39 4.73 -2.11 -3.54
CA ALA A 39 5.36 -0.89 -3.05
C ALA A 39 6.35 -1.17 -1.91
N LEU A 40 6.01 -2.07 -0.97
CA LEU A 40 6.91 -2.52 0.09
C LEU A 40 8.16 -3.20 -0.48
N VAL A 41 8.00 -4.11 -1.44
CA VAL A 41 9.11 -4.82 -2.08
C VAL A 41 10.07 -3.83 -2.75
N HIS A 42 9.56 -2.84 -3.48
CA HIS A 42 10.41 -1.82 -4.08
C HIS A 42 11.08 -0.91 -3.04
N ALA A 43 10.39 -0.55 -1.95
CA ALA A 43 11.00 0.22 -0.86
C ALA A 43 12.11 -0.54 -0.13
N ILE A 44 12.01 -1.88 -0.05
CA ILE A 44 13.09 -2.72 0.50
C ILE A 44 14.35 -2.58 -0.35
N GLU A 45 14.22 -2.62 -1.68
CA GLU A 45 15.36 -2.48 -2.59
C GLU A 45 15.91 -1.05 -2.61
N ALA A 46 15.04 -0.03 -2.70
CA ALA A 46 15.46 1.35 -2.90
C ALA A 46 15.84 2.11 -1.61
N VAL A 47 15.32 1.72 -0.43
CA VAL A 47 15.43 2.54 0.80
C VAL A 47 16.07 1.80 1.97
N ARG A 48 15.80 0.50 2.18
CA ARG A 48 16.18 -0.22 3.42
C ARG A 48 17.67 -0.16 3.74
N ASP A 49 18.49 -0.23 2.69
CA ASP A 49 19.94 -0.42 2.81
C ASP A 49 20.72 0.89 2.63
N LEU A 50 20.04 2.03 2.52
CA LEU A 50 20.65 3.37 2.52
C LEU A 50 21.27 3.74 3.88
N PRO A 51 22.21 4.71 3.94
CA PRO A 51 22.72 5.29 5.17
C PRO A 51 21.60 5.82 6.09
N VAL A 52 21.85 5.83 7.39
CA VAL A 52 20.84 6.20 8.41
C VAL A 52 20.22 7.58 8.16
N ALA A 53 21.03 8.57 7.80
CA ALA A 53 20.55 9.93 7.54
C ALA A 53 19.60 9.99 6.33
N GLU A 54 19.92 9.27 5.25
CA GLU A 54 19.07 9.23 4.05
C GLU A 54 17.75 8.49 4.32
N LYS A 55 17.79 7.38 5.06
CA LYS A 55 16.57 6.68 5.49
C LYS A 55 15.66 7.55 6.34
N ALA A 56 16.24 8.37 7.22
CA ALA A 56 15.46 9.31 8.03
C ALA A 56 14.77 10.36 7.16
N ALA A 57 15.46 10.89 6.14
CA ALA A 57 14.85 11.80 5.18
C ALA A 57 13.70 11.12 4.41
N TRP A 58 13.93 9.93 3.84
CA TRP A 58 12.89 9.18 3.13
C TRP A 58 11.70 8.83 4.01
N ARG A 59 11.91 8.46 5.28
CA ARG A 59 10.82 8.23 6.23
C ARG A 59 9.92 9.45 6.36
N SER A 60 10.49 10.66 6.49
CA SER A 60 9.70 11.90 6.57
C SER A 60 8.85 12.12 5.31
N TRP A 61 9.37 11.77 4.13
CA TRP A 61 8.59 11.84 2.88
C TRP A 61 7.45 10.83 2.86
N TYR A 62 7.70 9.57 3.25
CA TYR A 62 6.65 8.55 3.37
C TYR A 62 5.58 8.93 4.39
N ASP A 63 6.00 9.47 5.54
CA ASP A 63 5.08 9.93 6.57
C ASP A 63 4.19 11.03 6.00
N HIS A 64 4.75 12.06 5.36
CA HIS A 64 3.98 13.16 4.81
C HIS A 64 3.05 12.77 3.64
N LEU A 65 3.52 11.92 2.73
CA LEU A 65 2.82 11.62 1.47
C LEU A 65 1.98 10.35 1.49
N VAL A 66 2.17 9.45 2.46
CA VAL A 66 1.52 8.13 2.49
C VAL A 66 0.80 7.85 3.81
N PHE A 67 1.47 8.06 4.95
CA PHE A 67 0.97 7.56 6.24
C PHE A 67 0.27 8.59 7.12
N ALA A 68 0.57 9.89 6.96
CA ALA A 68 -0.08 10.94 7.74
C ALA A 68 -1.60 10.90 7.50
N PRO A 69 -2.44 11.14 8.53
CA PRO A 69 -3.89 11.15 8.38
C PRO A 69 -4.38 12.14 7.31
N ASN A 70 -3.61 13.19 7.06
CA ASN A 70 -3.87 14.22 6.05
C ASN A 70 -3.00 14.09 4.77
N ALA A 71 -2.41 12.92 4.51
CA ALA A 71 -1.56 12.70 3.33
C ALA A 71 -2.28 12.99 2.01
N ALA A 72 -3.61 12.74 1.95
CA ALA A 72 -4.42 13.05 0.78
C ALA A 72 -4.52 14.56 0.46
N GLN A 73 -4.18 15.42 1.43
CA GLN A 73 -4.21 16.88 1.35
C GLN A 73 -2.82 17.49 1.16
N ALA A 74 -1.75 16.69 1.03
CA ALA A 74 -0.38 17.18 0.95
C ALA A 74 -0.16 18.24 -0.14
N ALA A 75 -0.92 18.17 -1.24
CA ALA A 75 -0.83 19.10 -2.36
C ALA A 75 -1.95 20.17 -2.39
N ASP A 76 -2.73 20.36 -1.32
CA ASP A 76 -3.87 21.29 -1.32
C ASP A 76 -3.46 22.76 -1.46
N HIS A 77 -2.22 23.09 -1.09
CA HIS A 77 -1.62 24.41 -1.30
C HIS A 77 -1.34 24.73 -2.77
N LEU A 78 -1.46 23.75 -3.69
CA LEU A 78 -1.27 23.93 -5.12
C LEU A 78 -2.61 24.02 -5.87
N PRO A 79 -2.66 24.76 -7.00
CA PRO A 79 -3.78 24.68 -7.94
C PRO A 79 -4.02 23.23 -8.39
N GLU A 80 -5.27 22.84 -8.61
CA GLU A 80 -5.64 21.46 -8.95
C GLU A 80 -4.83 20.89 -10.13
N ALA A 81 -4.67 21.68 -11.19
CA ALA A 81 -3.90 21.30 -12.38
C ALA A 81 -2.41 21.02 -12.10
N ALA A 82 -1.86 21.53 -10.99
CA ALA A 82 -0.45 21.37 -10.62
C ALA A 82 -0.21 20.20 -9.63
N ARG A 83 -1.26 19.56 -9.10
CA ARG A 83 -1.12 18.51 -8.08
C ARG A 83 -0.55 17.19 -8.62
N GLY A 84 -0.72 16.92 -9.92
CA GLY A 84 -0.13 15.76 -10.58
C GLY A 84 -0.48 14.43 -9.91
N ILE A 85 0.54 13.66 -9.51
CA ILE A 85 0.36 12.36 -8.85
C ILE A 85 -0.19 12.47 -7.41
N LEU A 86 -0.17 13.66 -6.83
CA LEU A 86 -0.72 13.98 -5.51
C LEU A 86 -2.18 14.49 -5.58
N GLY A 87 -2.75 14.65 -6.78
CA GLY A 87 -4.16 15.00 -6.96
C GLY A 87 -5.11 13.91 -6.46
N ALA A 88 -6.44 14.06 -6.61
CA ALA A 88 -7.42 13.08 -6.13
C ALA A 88 -7.34 11.70 -6.84
N THR A 89 -7.87 10.65 -6.20
CA THR A 89 -7.77 9.28 -6.75
C THR A 89 -8.63 9.09 -8.00
N SER A 90 -7.98 8.80 -9.12
CA SER A 90 -8.64 8.47 -10.39
C SER A 90 -7.92 7.34 -11.14
N ALA A 91 -8.63 6.70 -12.07
CA ALA A 91 -8.05 5.70 -12.97
C ALA A 91 -6.92 6.31 -13.81
N GLU A 92 -7.11 7.54 -14.30
CA GLU A 92 -6.10 8.28 -15.06
C GLU A 92 -4.83 8.54 -14.24
N ARG A 93 -4.96 9.07 -13.01
CA ARG A 93 -3.82 9.31 -12.11
C ARG A 93 -3.06 8.02 -11.85
N THR A 94 -3.79 6.94 -11.55
CA THR A 94 -3.21 5.61 -11.32
C THR A 94 -2.46 5.10 -12.56
N GLY A 95 -3.01 5.31 -13.76
CA GLY A 95 -2.36 4.98 -15.03
C GLY A 95 -1.06 5.75 -15.25
N LYS A 96 -1.07 7.07 -15.01
CA LYS A 96 0.13 7.93 -15.13
C LYS A 96 1.26 7.48 -14.19
N ILE A 97 0.94 7.18 -12.93
CA ILE A 97 1.92 6.68 -11.95
C ILE A 97 2.53 5.35 -12.42
N ARG A 98 1.69 4.39 -12.86
CA ARG A 98 2.18 3.09 -13.36
C ARG A 98 3.08 3.22 -14.57
N GLN A 99 2.70 4.04 -15.55
CA GLN A 99 3.53 4.28 -16.74
C GLN A 99 4.87 4.93 -16.38
N PHE A 100 4.88 5.86 -15.44
CA PHE A 100 6.12 6.45 -14.94
C PHE A 100 7.03 5.39 -14.32
N LEU A 101 6.51 4.57 -13.41
CA LEU A 101 7.28 3.52 -12.73
C LEU A 101 7.81 2.48 -13.73
N ILE A 102 6.98 2.00 -14.67
CA ILE A 102 7.41 1.05 -15.71
C ILE A 102 8.59 1.61 -16.50
N ARG A 103 8.49 2.86 -16.96
CA ARG A 103 9.58 3.50 -17.72
C ARG A 103 10.85 3.66 -16.91
N MET A 104 10.75 3.98 -15.62
CA MET A 104 11.93 4.16 -14.76
C MET A 104 12.60 2.84 -14.41
N LEU A 105 11.83 1.78 -14.17
CA LEU A 105 12.35 0.46 -13.80
C LEU A 105 12.86 -0.35 -15.01
N GLN A 106 12.46 0.01 -16.23
CA GLN A 106 12.98 -0.59 -17.46
C GLN A 106 14.30 0.02 -17.93
N ARG A 107 14.77 1.11 -17.30
CA ARG A 107 16.05 1.72 -17.64
C ARG A 107 17.20 0.85 -17.11
N PRO A 108 18.22 0.56 -17.94
CA PRO A 108 19.37 -0.23 -17.53
C PRO A 108 20.26 0.51 -16.53
#